data_AF-A0A955N5R6-F1
#
_entry.id   AF-A0A955N5R6-F1
#
_cell.length_a   1.000
_cell.length_b   1.000
_cell.length_c   1.000
_cell.angle_alpha   90.00
_cell.angle_beta   90.00
_cell.angle_gamma   90.00
#
_symmetry.space_group_name_H-M   'P 1'
#
loop_
_entity.id
_entity.type
_entity.pdbx_description
1 polymer ?
#
loop_
_entity_poly.entity_id
_entity_poly.type
_entity_poly.pdbx_seq_one_letter_code
_entity_poly.pdbx_strand_id
1 'polypeptide(L)'
;MSIEYDLLLLFSLVPVLLMAGHTMERTSPSAWWGVGIASMLIAGAGFLAFGWESEISSFVSLPAAAILLSCFCALLWQKDASRVSDDVVPIILLAVLGLGGVIGVVPINRLFMIGLLGYGGFYLSRHMAASLQKTLALVHLGLAVVFGIVTLFLDETGLMVAGLFLLVTFLPLVPFHLPFLGVVRSSRESLAGVWVVVWLATGLSQLKNLEELFHPEGMWIIPAFALVSALYASLKATGHLLPREGIAYAAITLLALLWGLLATFSHVAVWGVPYGIAVALLMSAMLQSFAFLHERYGTHNLVTLQGLGSGLPRFRGAFTFMISLVMLLPILPVVAGFLTIPLNGSETSLFPVLLLLCIVWFSVSW
;
A
#
# COMPACT_ATOMS: atom_id res chain seq x y z
N MET A 1 9.32 12.02 26.42
CA MET A 1 9.67 11.66 25.03
C MET A 1 10.50 10.40 25.14
N SER A 2 9.88 9.27 24.85
CA SER A 2 10.28 7.95 25.32
C SER A 2 11.32 7.30 24.41
N ILE A 3 12.18 6.47 25.01
CA ILE A 3 13.18 5.58 24.39
C ILE A 3 12.64 4.82 23.16
N GLU A 4 11.32 4.60 23.07
CA GLU A 4 10.65 4.02 21.91
C GLU A 4 10.87 4.83 20.62
N TYR A 5 10.76 6.16 20.64
CA TYR A 5 10.91 6.98 19.43
C TYR A 5 12.34 6.97 18.89
N ASP A 6 13.34 6.90 19.77
CA ASP A 6 14.75 6.81 19.39
C ASP A 6 15.08 5.45 18.75
N LEU A 7 14.50 4.36 19.28
CA LEU A 7 14.59 3.01 18.70
C LEU A 7 13.92 2.94 17.32
N LEU A 8 12.76 3.56 17.18
CA LEU A 8 12.00 3.59 15.93
C LEU A 8 12.71 4.42 14.84
N LEU A 9 13.33 5.53 15.21
CA LEU A 9 14.22 6.31 14.34
C LEU A 9 15.45 5.49 13.91
N LEU A 10 16.07 4.75 14.82
CA LEU A 10 17.19 3.84 14.52
C LEU A 10 16.79 2.79 13.47
N PHE A 11 15.59 2.22 13.56
CA PHE A 11 15.09 1.26 12.57
C PHE A 11 14.82 1.88 11.19
N SER A 12 14.38 3.14 11.12
CA SER A 12 14.23 3.87 9.86
C SER A 12 15.56 4.18 9.16
N LEU A 13 16.67 4.18 9.92
CA LEU A 13 18.04 4.38 9.42
C LEU A 13 18.68 3.08 8.90
N VAL A 14 18.14 1.91 9.25
CA VAL A 14 18.68 0.62 8.76
C VAL A 14 18.76 0.57 7.24
N PRO A 15 17.72 0.93 6.46
CA PRO A 15 17.83 0.98 5.00
C PRO A 15 18.83 2.03 4.50
N VAL A 16 19.01 3.16 5.21
CA VAL A 16 20.00 4.19 4.87
C VAL A 16 21.43 3.68 5.07
N LEU A 17 21.69 2.96 6.15
CA LEU A 17 22.99 2.31 6.41
C LEU A 17 23.29 1.24 5.35
N LEU A 18 22.27 0.52 4.89
CA LEU A 18 22.40 -0.43 3.77
C LEU A 18 22.68 0.27 2.44
N MET A 19 22.07 1.42 2.18
CA MET A 19 22.37 2.25 1.01
C MET A 19 23.82 2.78 1.05
N ALA A 20 24.28 3.23 2.21
CA ALA A 20 25.64 3.71 2.42
C ALA A 20 26.68 2.58 2.25
N GLY A 21 26.43 1.41 2.82
CA GLY A 21 27.28 0.23 2.63
C GLY A 21 27.36 -0.21 1.16
N HIS A 22 26.21 -0.24 0.47
CA HIS A 22 26.16 -0.61 -0.95
C HIS A 22 26.87 0.40 -1.88
N THR A 23 26.87 1.69 -1.53
CA THR A 23 27.58 2.72 -2.31
C THR A 23 29.08 2.76 -2.04
N MET A 24 29.53 2.33 -0.86
CA MET A 24 30.94 2.31 -0.47
C MET A 24 31.69 1.05 -0.90
N GLU A 25 31.05 -0.12 -0.95
CA GLU A 25 31.74 -1.38 -1.29
C GLU A 25 31.36 -1.89 -2.67
N ARG A 26 32.19 -1.57 -3.67
CA ARG A 26 32.17 -2.20 -5.00
C ARG A 26 32.76 -3.62 -5.02
N THR A 27 33.09 -4.20 -3.85
CA THR A 27 33.82 -5.48 -3.75
C THR A 27 33.33 -6.35 -2.59
N SER A 28 32.82 -7.54 -2.93
CA SER A 28 32.39 -8.69 -2.07
C SER A 28 30.95 -8.66 -1.50
N PRO A 29 29.95 -9.34 -2.13
CA PRO A 29 28.54 -9.02 -1.93
C PRO A 29 27.72 -9.93 -0.98
N SER A 30 28.26 -10.95 -0.30
CA SER A 30 27.40 -11.94 0.37
C SER A 30 27.10 -11.67 1.85
N ALA A 31 28.06 -11.18 2.63
CA ALA A 31 27.93 -11.04 4.08
C ALA A 31 27.11 -9.81 4.50
N TRP A 32 27.43 -8.63 3.96
CA TRP A 32 26.73 -7.38 4.27
C TRP A 32 25.27 -7.36 3.80
N TRP A 33 24.99 -7.99 2.66
CA TRP A 33 23.62 -8.24 2.20
C TRP A 33 22.83 -9.09 3.18
N GLY A 34 23.44 -10.17 3.70
CA GLY A 34 22.83 -11.02 4.72
C GLY A 34 22.54 -10.28 6.02
N VAL A 35 23.45 -9.41 6.46
CA VAL A 35 23.26 -8.56 7.65
C VAL A 35 22.12 -7.57 7.43
N GLY A 36 22.02 -6.95 6.25
CA GLY A 36 20.92 -6.05 5.92
C GLY A 36 19.55 -6.71 5.89
N ILE A 37 19.48 -7.83 5.19
CA ILE A 37 18.31 -8.71 5.12
C ILE A 37 17.87 -9.15 6.52
N ALA A 38 18.80 -9.61 7.36
CA ALA A 38 18.52 -10.00 8.75
C ALA A 38 18.05 -8.80 9.59
N SER A 39 18.66 -7.62 9.42
CA SER A 39 18.27 -6.42 10.17
C SER A 39 16.86 -5.94 9.82
N MET A 40 16.43 -6.02 8.55
CA MET A 40 15.06 -5.69 8.15
C MET A 40 14.03 -6.66 8.73
N LEU A 41 14.35 -7.96 8.80
CA LEU A 41 13.50 -8.96 9.44
C LEU A 41 13.39 -8.76 10.95
N ILE A 42 14.52 -8.54 11.63
CA ILE A 42 14.55 -8.32 13.08
C ILE A 42 13.80 -7.03 13.42
N ALA A 43 14.00 -5.97 12.64
CA ALA A 43 13.25 -4.73 12.78
C ALA A 43 11.75 -4.98 12.61
N GLY A 44 11.33 -5.60 11.50
CA GLY A 44 9.91 -5.91 11.24
C GLY A 44 9.27 -6.78 12.31
N ALA A 45 9.97 -7.82 12.79
CA ALA A 45 9.51 -8.66 13.88
C ALA A 45 9.41 -7.88 15.21
N GLY A 46 10.35 -6.98 15.47
CA GLY A 46 10.28 -6.04 16.59
C GLY A 46 9.03 -5.16 16.52
N PHE A 47 8.78 -4.52 15.38
CA PHE A 47 7.56 -3.71 15.18
C PHE A 47 6.28 -4.51 15.43
N LEU A 48 6.20 -5.74 14.94
CA LEU A 48 5.03 -6.61 15.16
C LEU A 48 4.87 -7.01 16.63
N ALA A 49 5.97 -7.31 17.33
CA ALA A 49 5.93 -7.69 18.74
C ALA A 49 5.52 -6.52 19.66
N PHE A 50 6.04 -5.32 19.43
CA PHE A 50 5.71 -4.13 20.22
C PHE A 50 4.38 -3.48 19.80
N GLY A 51 3.92 -3.74 18.58
CA GLY A 51 2.77 -3.09 17.96
C GLY A 51 1.41 -3.74 18.22
N TRP A 52 1.40 -4.94 18.83
CA TRP A 52 0.17 -5.70 19.04
C TRP A 52 -0.57 -5.27 20.33
N GLU A 53 0.11 -4.59 21.26
CA GLU A 53 -0.45 -4.30 22.59
C GLU A 53 -1.25 -3.00 22.68
N SER A 54 -1.26 -2.11 21.66
CA SER A 54 -2.08 -0.89 21.69
C SER A 54 -2.65 -0.44 20.33
N GLU A 55 -3.85 0.14 20.34
CA GLU A 55 -4.51 0.69 19.13
C GLU A 55 -3.67 1.80 18.45
N ILE A 56 -3.04 2.68 19.24
CA ILE A 56 -2.17 3.75 18.73
C ILE A 56 -0.91 3.17 18.07
N SER A 57 -0.39 2.05 18.58
CA SER A 57 0.76 1.39 17.97
C SER A 57 0.44 0.72 16.65
N SER A 58 -0.80 0.25 16.43
CA SER A 58 -1.21 -0.46 15.20
C SER A 58 -1.12 0.41 13.94
N PHE A 59 -1.40 1.72 14.04
CA PHE A 59 -1.24 2.67 12.92
C PHE A 59 0.22 2.90 12.49
N VAL A 60 1.20 2.47 13.28
CA VAL A 60 2.63 2.68 12.98
C VAL A 60 3.33 1.34 12.76
N SER A 61 3.12 0.38 13.65
CA SER A 61 3.80 -0.91 13.67
C SER A 61 3.48 -1.79 12.47
N LEU A 62 2.18 -1.98 12.17
CA LEU A 62 1.73 -2.83 11.06
C LEU A 62 2.16 -2.24 9.70
N PRO A 63 1.97 -0.93 9.41
CA PRO A 63 2.49 -0.32 8.19
C PRO A 63 4.01 -0.40 8.06
N ALA A 64 4.76 -0.13 9.14
CA ALA A 64 6.23 -0.20 9.13
C ALA A 64 6.72 -1.63 8.85
N ALA A 65 6.14 -2.62 9.53
CA ALA A 65 6.46 -4.03 9.32
C ALA A 65 6.14 -4.48 7.89
N ALA A 66 5.02 -4.04 7.33
CA ALA A 66 4.65 -4.35 5.95
C ALA A 66 5.65 -3.77 4.95
N ILE A 67 6.08 -2.52 5.13
CA ILE A 67 7.10 -1.89 4.28
C ILE A 67 8.41 -2.68 4.33
N LEU A 68 8.89 -3.01 5.54
CA LEU A 68 10.11 -3.78 5.72
C LEU A 68 10.02 -5.17 5.08
N LEU A 69 8.92 -5.88 5.29
CA LEU A 69 8.67 -7.20 4.71
C LEU A 69 8.62 -7.15 3.18
N SER A 70 7.92 -6.17 2.61
CA SER A 70 7.82 -6.02 1.16
C SER A 70 9.17 -5.71 0.52
N CYS A 71 9.93 -4.79 1.12
CA CYS A 71 11.29 -4.47 0.65
C CYS A 71 12.23 -5.66 0.79
N PHE A 72 12.14 -6.40 1.90
CA PHE A 72 12.90 -7.62 2.12
C PHE A 72 12.63 -8.66 1.03
N CYS A 73 11.35 -8.97 0.76
CA CYS A 73 10.96 -9.91 -0.29
C CYS A 73 11.44 -9.44 -1.67
N ALA A 74 11.32 -8.14 -1.97
CA ALA A 74 11.78 -7.58 -3.23
C ALA A 74 13.31 -7.61 -3.37
N LEU A 75 14.07 -7.41 -2.29
CA LEU A 75 15.52 -7.50 -2.29
C LEU A 75 16.02 -8.95 -2.42
N LEU A 76 15.35 -9.92 -1.78
CA LEU A 76 15.66 -11.34 -1.97
C LEU A 76 15.51 -11.75 -3.43
N TRP A 77 14.48 -11.25 -4.10
CA TRP A 77 14.27 -11.48 -5.53
C TRP A 77 15.46 -11.04 -6.39
N GLN A 78 16.07 -9.89 -6.06
CA GLN A 78 17.17 -9.32 -6.85
C GLN A 78 18.47 -10.12 -6.75
N LYS A 79 18.64 -10.96 -5.73
CA LYS A 79 19.86 -11.75 -5.51
C LYS A 79 20.00 -12.92 -6.50
N ASP A 80 18.89 -13.47 -6.96
CA ASP A 80 18.87 -14.61 -7.89
C ASP A 80 18.99 -14.18 -9.36
N ALA A 81 18.68 -12.91 -9.65
CA ALA A 81 18.93 -12.31 -10.95
C ALA A 81 20.44 -12.08 -11.14
N SER A 82 21.04 -12.80 -12.09
CA SER A 82 22.49 -12.81 -12.41
C SER A 82 23.14 -11.46 -12.80
N ARG A 83 22.43 -10.34 -12.67
CA ARG A 83 22.93 -8.97 -12.87
C ARG A 83 22.54 -8.14 -11.66
N VAL A 84 23.48 -7.36 -11.12
CA VAL A 84 23.19 -6.31 -10.13
C VAL A 84 22.08 -5.44 -10.71
N SER A 85 20.87 -5.64 -10.21
CA SER A 85 19.67 -5.03 -10.76
C SER A 85 19.63 -3.55 -10.38
N ASP A 86 19.32 -2.70 -11.36
CA ASP A 86 19.13 -1.26 -11.19
C ASP A 86 18.00 -0.92 -10.18
N ASP A 87 17.21 -1.92 -9.75
CA ASP A 87 16.05 -1.75 -8.88
C ASP A 87 16.37 -1.76 -7.37
N VAL A 88 17.58 -2.15 -6.94
CA VAL A 88 17.96 -2.18 -5.51
C VAL A 88 17.90 -0.78 -4.88
N VAL A 89 18.46 0.23 -5.55
CA VAL A 89 18.48 1.61 -5.06
C VAL A 89 17.05 2.19 -4.95
N PRO A 90 16.18 2.06 -5.97
CA PRO A 90 14.76 2.39 -5.86
C PRO A 90 14.04 1.72 -4.68
N ILE A 91 14.28 0.42 -4.44
CA ILE A 91 13.64 -0.30 -3.33
C ILE A 91 14.06 0.29 -1.98
N ILE A 92 15.36 0.53 -1.79
CA ILE A 92 15.87 1.11 -0.55
C ILE A 92 15.34 2.54 -0.35
N LEU A 93 15.33 3.36 -1.39
CA LEU A 93 14.79 4.71 -1.32
C LEU A 93 13.30 4.72 -0.92
N LEU A 94 12.50 3.81 -1.50
CA LEU A 94 11.11 3.64 -1.13
C LEU A 94 10.95 3.18 0.33
N ALA A 95 11.81 2.28 0.80
CA ALA A 95 11.82 1.86 2.20
C ALA A 95 12.06 3.05 3.14
N VAL A 96 13.07 3.88 2.86
CA VAL A 96 13.40 5.06 3.68
C VAL A 96 12.26 6.07 3.68
N LEU A 97 11.76 6.43 2.49
CA LEU A 97 10.68 7.42 2.36
C LEU A 97 9.37 6.93 2.99
N GLY A 98 9.02 5.66 2.78
CA GLY A 98 7.84 5.05 3.38
C GLY A 98 7.94 4.94 4.91
N LEU A 99 9.06 4.40 5.42
CA LEU A 99 9.27 4.26 6.86
C LEU A 99 9.29 5.61 7.56
N GLY A 100 9.97 6.61 6.99
CA GLY A 100 9.96 7.97 7.52
C GLY A 100 8.55 8.58 7.55
N GLY A 101 7.71 8.30 6.55
CA GLY A 101 6.31 8.71 6.48
C GLY A 101 5.35 7.91 7.38
N VAL A 102 5.81 6.82 8.00
CA VAL A 102 5.00 6.03 8.95
C VAL A 102 5.44 6.29 10.40
N ILE A 103 6.75 6.29 10.63
CA ILE A 103 7.36 6.28 11.97
C ILE A 103 7.64 7.69 12.48
N GLY A 104 7.91 8.64 11.58
CA GLY A 104 8.34 9.99 11.96
C GLY A 104 7.32 10.73 12.84
N VAL A 105 7.83 11.63 13.67
CA VAL A 105 7.00 12.67 14.30
C VAL A 105 6.40 13.59 13.24
N VAL A 106 5.24 14.17 13.51
CA VAL A 106 4.39 14.85 12.51
C VAL A 106 5.13 15.72 11.49
N PRO A 107 5.97 16.71 11.85
CA PRO A 107 6.60 17.55 10.81
C PRO A 107 7.60 16.75 9.96
N ILE A 108 8.31 15.80 10.55
CA ILE A 108 9.30 14.96 9.86
C ILE A 108 8.59 13.95 8.94
N ASN A 109 7.53 13.31 9.43
CA ASN A 109 6.69 12.40 8.65
C ASN A 109 6.18 13.06 7.37
N ARG A 110 5.66 14.29 7.49
CA ARG A 110 5.17 15.07 6.33
C ARG A 110 6.27 15.31 5.29
N LEU A 111 7.50 15.62 5.71
CA LEU A 111 8.63 15.77 4.77
C LEU A 111 8.95 14.48 4.02
N PHE A 112 8.93 13.34 4.70
CA PHE A 112 9.12 12.04 4.04
C PHE A 112 7.98 11.70 3.07
N MET A 113 6.73 12.00 3.42
CA MET A 113 5.59 11.86 2.50
C MET A 113 5.71 12.77 1.28
N ILE A 114 6.11 14.03 1.46
CA ILE A 114 6.40 14.95 0.35
C ILE A 114 7.50 14.38 -0.54
N GLY A 115 8.58 13.86 0.06
CA GLY A 115 9.65 13.18 -0.66
C GLY A 115 9.15 11.96 -1.45
N LEU A 116 8.27 11.14 -0.86
CA LEU A 116 7.65 9.99 -1.51
C LEU A 116 6.80 10.39 -2.71
N LEU A 117 5.96 11.42 -2.57
CA LEU A 117 5.14 11.96 -3.66
C LEU A 117 6.00 12.56 -4.77
N GLY A 118 7.04 13.32 -4.40
CA GLY A 118 8.01 13.88 -5.33
C GLY A 118 8.75 12.79 -6.10
N TYR A 119 9.17 11.72 -5.41
CA TYR A 119 9.79 10.56 -6.04
C TYR A 119 8.82 9.83 -6.97
N GLY A 120 7.56 9.67 -6.58
CA GLY A 120 6.50 9.13 -7.45
C GLY A 120 6.31 9.98 -8.71
N GLY A 121 6.33 11.30 -8.59
CA GLY A 121 6.24 12.23 -9.71
C GLY A 121 7.43 12.12 -10.65
N PHE A 122 8.65 12.10 -10.09
CA PHE A 122 9.88 11.84 -10.84
C PHE A 122 9.81 10.49 -11.58
N TYR A 123 9.39 9.43 -10.88
CA TYR A 123 9.27 8.09 -11.44
C TYR A 123 8.32 8.05 -12.64
N LEU A 124 7.11 8.59 -12.49
CA LEU A 124 6.12 8.71 -13.57
C LEU A 124 6.65 9.52 -14.74
N SER A 125 7.33 10.64 -14.47
CA SER A 125 7.88 11.51 -15.51
C SER A 125 8.87 10.76 -16.42
N ARG A 126 9.65 9.85 -15.83
CA ARG A 126 10.69 9.09 -16.52
C ARG A 126 10.19 7.81 -17.17
N HIS A 127 9.27 7.10 -16.53
CA HIS A 127 8.91 5.73 -16.91
C HIS A 127 7.54 5.57 -17.57
N MET A 128 6.66 6.58 -17.49
CA MET A 128 5.37 6.55 -18.15
C MET A 128 5.41 7.28 -19.49
N ALA A 129 4.82 6.69 -20.55
CA ALA A 129 4.68 7.34 -21.85
C ALA A 129 3.79 8.59 -21.76
N ALA A 130 4.06 9.58 -22.62
CA ALA A 130 3.27 10.81 -22.69
C ALA A 130 1.80 10.48 -23.00
N SER A 131 0.91 10.90 -22.10
CA SER A 131 -0.54 10.66 -22.21
C SER A 131 -1.30 11.64 -21.32
N LEU A 132 -2.61 11.78 -21.56
CA LEU A 132 -3.49 12.55 -20.68
C LEU A 132 -3.46 12.00 -19.25
N GLN A 133 -3.48 10.68 -19.09
CA GLN A 133 -3.40 10.02 -17.78
C GLN A 133 -2.13 10.39 -17.02
N LYS A 134 -0.96 10.38 -17.70
CA LYS A 134 0.31 10.82 -17.09
C LYS A 134 0.23 12.27 -16.63
N THR A 135 -0.33 13.15 -17.46
CA THR A 135 -0.44 14.57 -17.15
C THR A 135 -1.33 14.80 -15.93
N LEU A 136 -2.51 14.17 -15.89
CA LEU A 136 -3.42 14.26 -14.75
C LEU A 136 -2.80 13.69 -13.47
N ALA A 137 -2.08 12.56 -13.56
CA ALA A 137 -1.38 11.97 -12.43
C ALA A 137 -0.27 12.89 -11.88
N LEU A 138 0.51 13.52 -12.76
CA LEU A 138 1.55 14.47 -12.35
C LEU A 138 0.98 15.75 -11.74
N VAL A 139 -0.13 16.27 -12.29
CA VAL A 139 -0.85 17.41 -11.71
C VAL A 139 -1.38 17.06 -10.32
N HIS A 140 -1.98 15.88 -10.16
CA HIS A 140 -2.44 15.38 -8.86
C HIS A 140 -1.29 15.30 -7.86
N LEU A 141 -0.14 14.73 -8.25
CA LEU A 141 1.03 14.65 -7.37
C LEU A 141 1.61 16.01 -7.03
N GLY A 142 1.66 16.94 -7.98
CA GLY A 142 2.07 18.32 -7.72
C GLY A 142 1.15 18.98 -6.69
N LEU A 143 -0.16 18.79 -6.83
CA LEU A 143 -1.15 19.30 -5.88
C LEU A 143 -1.00 18.64 -4.50
N ALA A 144 -0.75 17.32 -4.44
CA ALA A 144 -0.51 16.59 -3.19
C ALA A 144 0.77 17.08 -2.48
N VAL A 145 1.83 17.37 -3.23
CA VAL A 145 3.05 17.99 -2.68
C VAL A 145 2.76 19.37 -2.12
N VAL A 146 2.01 20.21 -2.83
CA VAL A 146 1.60 21.54 -2.33
C VAL A 146 0.80 21.41 -1.04
N PHE A 147 -0.22 20.55 -1.00
CA PHE A 147 -0.98 20.29 0.22
C PHE A 147 -0.11 19.74 1.35
N GLY A 148 0.84 18.85 1.05
CA GLY A 148 1.83 18.35 2.00
C GLY A 148 2.66 19.48 2.62
N ILE A 149 3.18 20.39 1.80
CA ILE A 149 3.96 21.55 2.27
C ILE A 149 3.07 22.45 3.12
N VAL A 150 1.86 22.74 2.64
CA VAL A 150 0.90 23.61 3.31
C VAL A 150 0.49 23.05 4.69
N THR A 151 0.39 21.73 4.86
CA THR A 151 0.12 21.11 6.18
C THR A 151 1.22 21.35 7.23
N LEU A 152 2.42 21.79 6.82
CA LEU A 152 3.48 22.17 7.76
C LEU A 152 3.23 23.54 8.40
N PHE A 153 2.34 24.35 7.81
CA PHE A 153 2.15 25.76 8.18
C PHE A 153 0.70 26.11 8.57
N LEU A 154 -0.27 25.22 8.34
CA LEU A 154 -1.68 25.50 8.62
C LEU A 154 -2.10 25.11 10.04
N ASP A 155 -3.07 25.88 10.56
CA ASP A 155 -3.84 25.58 11.78
C ASP A 155 -4.88 24.45 11.54
N GLU A 156 -5.55 24.01 12.61
CA GLU A 156 -6.36 22.78 12.70
C GLU A 156 -7.37 22.55 11.55
N THR A 157 -8.09 23.58 11.09
CA THR A 157 -9.12 23.41 10.03
C THR A 157 -8.51 23.22 8.65
N GLY A 158 -7.39 23.90 8.37
CA GLY A 158 -6.65 23.79 7.12
C GLY A 158 -5.93 22.44 6.98
N LEU A 159 -5.55 21.86 8.12
CA LEU A 159 -5.01 20.52 8.24
C LEU A 159 -6.00 19.43 7.82
N MET A 160 -7.31 19.61 8.04
CA MET A 160 -8.31 18.59 7.67
C MET A 160 -8.43 18.39 6.17
N VAL A 161 -8.65 19.46 5.39
CA VAL A 161 -8.84 19.35 3.93
C VAL A 161 -7.56 18.86 3.26
N ALA A 162 -6.42 19.43 3.62
CA ALA A 162 -5.14 19.03 3.08
C ALA A 162 -4.76 17.60 3.51
N GLY A 163 -5.08 17.22 4.75
CA GLY A 163 -4.92 15.88 5.29
C GLY A 163 -5.77 14.85 4.55
N LEU A 164 -7.05 15.15 4.28
CA LEU A 164 -7.94 14.28 3.51
C LEU A 164 -7.47 14.13 2.06
N PHE A 165 -6.97 15.20 1.45
CA PHE A 165 -6.40 15.15 0.09
C PHE A 165 -5.15 14.27 0.04
N LEU A 166 -4.25 14.39 1.03
CA LEU A 166 -3.11 13.48 1.16
C LEU A 166 -3.56 12.05 1.40
N LEU A 167 -4.55 11.84 2.26
CA LEU A 167 -5.08 10.51 2.58
C LEU A 167 -5.67 9.85 1.34
N VAL A 168 -6.51 10.53 0.55
CA VAL A 168 -7.08 9.96 -0.69
C VAL A 168 -6.05 9.78 -1.80
N THR A 169 -4.92 10.49 -1.72
CA THR A 169 -3.77 10.25 -2.61
C THR A 169 -3.09 8.94 -2.27
N PHE A 170 -2.88 8.64 -0.98
CA PHE A 170 -2.21 7.42 -0.52
C PHE A 170 -3.14 6.20 -0.35
N LEU A 171 -4.43 6.41 -0.11
CA LEU A 171 -5.49 5.41 -0.14
C LEU A 171 -6.38 5.68 -1.36
N PRO A 172 -5.93 5.28 -2.57
CA PRO A 172 -6.51 5.70 -3.84
C PRO A 172 -8.01 5.37 -3.92
N LEU A 173 -8.78 6.40 -4.24
CA LEU A 173 -10.20 6.34 -4.55
C LEU A 173 -10.44 7.02 -5.91
N VAL A 174 -11.52 6.71 -6.63
CA VAL A 174 -11.84 7.42 -7.88
C VAL A 174 -12.40 8.81 -7.52
N PRO A 175 -11.93 9.90 -8.17
CA PRO A 175 -11.02 9.98 -9.33
C PRO A 175 -9.52 10.09 -9.03
N PHE A 176 -9.12 10.11 -7.76
CA PHE A 176 -7.75 10.35 -7.27
C PHE A 176 -6.76 9.17 -7.41
N HIS A 177 -7.19 8.04 -7.98
CA HIS A 177 -6.40 6.81 -8.12
C HIS A 177 -5.26 6.86 -9.17
N LEU A 178 -5.23 7.87 -10.04
CA LEU A 178 -4.33 7.89 -11.21
C LEU A 178 -2.83 7.86 -10.86
N PRO A 179 -2.32 8.57 -9.83
CA PRO A 179 -0.92 8.48 -9.44
C PRO A 179 -0.51 7.07 -9.02
N PHE A 180 -1.32 6.44 -8.16
CA PHE A 180 -1.11 5.07 -7.71
C PHE A 180 -1.08 4.10 -8.89
N LEU A 181 -2.08 4.16 -9.76
CA LEU A 181 -2.14 3.31 -10.96
C LEU A 181 -0.91 3.53 -11.85
N GLY A 182 -0.52 4.79 -12.04
CA GLY A 182 0.63 5.16 -12.85
C GLY A 182 1.93 4.55 -12.32
N VAL A 183 2.20 4.65 -11.02
CA VAL A 183 3.45 4.14 -10.44
C VAL A 183 3.49 2.61 -10.51
N VAL A 184 2.38 1.92 -10.21
CA VAL A 184 2.30 0.45 -10.29
C VAL A 184 2.46 -0.03 -11.73
N ARG A 185 1.79 0.62 -12.69
CA ARG A 185 1.86 0.27 -14.12
C ARG A 185 3.25 0.48 -14.71
N SER A 186 3.88 1.60 -14.41
CA SER A 186 5.20 1.96 -14.96
C SER A 186 6.35 1.26 -14.25
N SER A 187 6.08 0.61 -13.11
CA SER A 187 7.09 -0.11 -12.34
C SER A 187 7.55 -1.40 -13.00
N ARG A 188 8.85 -1.66 -12.87
CA ARG A 188 9.48 -2.91 -13.29
C ARG A 188 9.33 -3.96 -12.19
N GLU A 189 9.15 -5.21 -12.61
CA GLU A 189 9.33 -6.41 -11.79
C GLU A 189 8.76 -6.30 -10.36
N SER A 190 9.60 -6.51 -9.35
CA SER A 190 9.25 -6.51 -7.93
C SER A 190 8.98 -5.12 -7.36
N LEU A 191 9.46 -4.05 -8.02
CA LEU A 191 9.27 -2.67 -7.58
C LEU A 191 7.78 -2.27 -7.54
N ALA A 192 6.97 -2.83 -8.44
CA ALA A 192 5.53 -2.59 -8.46
C ALA A 192 4.87 -3.00 -7.13
N GLY A 193 5.26 -4.15 -6.57
CA GLY A 193 4.74 -4.61 -5.29
C GLY A 193 5.21 -3.76 -4.11
N VAL A 194 6.47 -3.32 -4.12
CA VAL A 194 7.01 -2.38 -3.11
C VAL A 194 6.26 -1.07 -3.14
N TRP A 195 6.00 -0.50 -4.31
CA TRP A 195 5.17 0.69 -4.46
C TRP A 195 3.79 0.51 -3.86
N VAL A 196 3.10 -0.60 -4.15
CA VAL A 196 1.77 -0.87 -3.56
C VAL A 196 1.84 -0.84 -2.04
N VAL A 197 2.81 -1.53 -1.44
CA VAL A 197 2.91 -1.60 0.02
C VAL A 197 3.26 -0.24 0.62
N VAL A 198 4.30 0.42 0.12
CA VAL A 198 4.75 1.72 0.65
C VAL A 198 3.64 2.77 0.52
N TRP A 199 2.96 2.82 -0.62
CA TRP A 199 1.89 3.79 -0.88
C TRP A 199 0.71 3.59 0.10
N LEU A 200 0.21 2.37 0.21
CA LEU A 200 -0.95 2.07 1.05
C LEU A 200 -0.61 2.11 2.54
N ALA A 201 0.55 1.57 2.96
CA ALA A 201 1.02 1.64 4.35
C ALA A 201 1.16 3.09 4.83
N THR A 202 1.69 3.97 3.97
CA THR A 202 1.78 5.41 4.26
C THR A 202 0.40 6.04 4.38
N GLY A 203 -0.59 5.62 3.59
CA GLY A 203 -1.96 6.12 3.72
C GLY A 203 -2.64 5.65 5.01
N LEU A 204 -2.52 4.36 5.33
CA LEU A 204 -3.12 3.76 6.51
C LEU A 204 -2.58 4.37 7.81
N SER A 205 -1.29 4.74 7.88
CA SER A 205 -0.72 5.37 9.08
C SER A 205 -1.31 6.76 9.37
N GLN A 206 -1.93 7.39 8.37
CA GLN A 206 -2.50 8.73 8.46
C GLN A 206 -3.98 8.72 8.87
N LEU A 207 -4.64 7.56 8.85
CA LEU A 207 -6.05 7.44 9.23
C LEU A 207 -6.32 7.92 10.66
N LYS A 208 -5.38 7.68 11.59
CA LYS A 208 -5.50 8.14 12.99
C LYS A 208 -5.71 9.65 13.12
N ASN A 209 -5.15 10.43 12.20
CA ASN A 209 -5.22 11.90 12.24
C ASN A 209 -6.57 12.43 11.75
N LEU A 210 -7.41 11.56 11.20
CA LEU A 210 -8.69 11.89 10.59
C LEU A 210 -9.83 11.04 11.15
N GLU A 211 -9.59 10.26 12.21
CA GLU A 211 -10.62 9.36 12.79
C GLU A 211 -11.83 10.14 13.30
N GLU A 212 -11.59 11.27 13.97
CA GLU A 212 -12.62 12.20 14.44
C GLU A 212 -13.43 12.82 13.29
N LEU A 213 -12.88 12.85 12.07
CA LEU A 213 -13.60 13.37 10.91
C LEU A 213 -14.70 12.40 10.46
N PHE A 214 -14.53 11.09 10.66
CA PHE A 214 -15.41 10.04 10.12
C PHE A 214 -16.74 9.86 10.88
N HIS A 215 -17.13 10.79 11.75
CA HIS A 215 -18.41 10.73 12.44
C HIS A 215 -19.63 10.83 11.49
N PRO A 216 -20.72 10.10 11.80
CA PRO A 216 -21.82 9.82 10.85
C PRO A 216 -22.67 11.03 10.45
N GLU A 217 -22.61 12.16 11.15
CA GLU A 217 -23.51 13.30 10.92
C GLU A 217 -23.17 14.18 9.71
N GLY A 218 -22.05 13.92 8.98
CA GLY A 218 -21.58 14.85 7.94
C GLY A 218 -21.08 14.27 6.62
N MET A 219 -20.89 12.96 6.47
CA MET A 219 -20.08 12.43 5.35
C MET A 219 -20.70 11.26 4.57
N TRP A 220 -21.98 11.36 4.21
CA TRP A 220 -22.60 10.45 3.21
C TRP A 220 -21.87 10.43 1.85
N ILE A 221 -21.09 11.48 1.57
CA ILE A 221 -20.29 11.64 0.36
C ILE A 221 -19.21 10.54 0.25
N ILE A 222 -18.54 10.17 1.35
CA ILE A 222 -17.44 9.20 1.30
C ILE A 222 -17.94 7.80 0.90
N PRO A 223 -18.99 7.22 1.51
CA PRO A 223 -19.58 5.97 1.05
C PRO A 223 -20.08 6.01 -0.40
N ALA A 224 -20.58 7.15 -0.87
CA ALA A 224 -20.99 7.30 -2.27
C ALA A 224 -19.78 7.22 -3.23
N PHE A 225 -18.69 7.93 -2.93
CA PHE A 225 -17.45 7.81 -3.70
C PHE A 225 -16.83 6.41 -3.61
N ALA A 226 -16.93 5.74 -2.45
CA ALA A 226 -16.55 4.35 -2.28
C ALA A 226 -17.33 3.44 -3.22
N LEU A 227 -18.65 3.56 -3.28
CA LEU A 227 -19.48 2.75 -4.17
C LEU A 227 -19.16 2.97 -5.64
N VAL A 228 -19.04 4.23 -6.06
CA VAL A 228 -18.66 4.59 -7.45
C VAL A 228 -17.28 4.06 -7.79
N SER A 229 -16.33 4.17 -6.86
CA SER A 229 -14.97 3.66 -7.03
C SER A 229 -14.93 2.15 -7.14
N ALA A 230 -15.67 1.44 -6.29
CA ALA A 230 -15.80 0.00 -6.34
C ALA A 230 -16.34 -0.43 -7.71
N LEU A 231 -17.45 0.16 -8.17
CA LEU A 231 -18.02 -0.17 -9.48
C LEU A 231 -17.05 0.11 -10.63
N TYR A 232 -16.46 1.30 -10.68
CA TYR A 232 -15.53 1.69 -11.73
C TYR A 232 -14.28 0.79 -11.76
N ALA A 233 -13.63 0.60 -10.60
CA ALA A 233 -12.41 -0.17 -10.51
C ALA A 233 -12.66 -1.66 -10.78
N SER A 234 -13.83 -2.18 -10.39
CA SER A 234 -14.26 -3.55 -10.71
C SER A 234 -14.37 -3.80 -12.22
N LEU A 235 -15.07 -2.91 -12.92
CA LEU A 235 -15.21 -2.99 -14.37
C LEU A 235 -13.87 -2.84 -15.09
N LYS A 236 -12.97 -2.02 -14.55
CA LYS A 236 -11.61 -1.89 -15.09
C LYS A 236 -10.78 -3.14 -14.82
N ALA A 237 -10.77 -3.66 -13.60
CA ALA A 237 -9.99 -4.84 -13.23
C ALA A 237 -10.28 -6.04 -14.16
N THR A 238 -11.56 -6.27 -14.48
CA THR A 238 -12.01 -7.33 -15.39
C THR A 238 -11.71 -7.05 -16.87
N GLY A 239 -11.65 -5.77 -17.27
CA GLY A 239 -11.43 -5.37 -18.67
C GLY A 239 -9.95 -5.31 -19.11
N HIS A 240 -8.99 -5.34 -18.18
CA HIS A 240 -7.57 -5.20 -18.51
C HIS A 240 -6.90 -6.55 -18.79
N LEU A 241 -6.29 -6.67 -19.99
CA LEU A 241 -5.47 -7.83 -20.38
C LEU A 241 -4.11 -7.87 -19.66
N LEU A 242 -3.68 -6.73 -19.12
CA LEU A 242 -2.40 -6.58 -18.44
C LEU A 242 -2.56 -6.84 -16.93
N PRO A 243 -1.87 -7.85 -16.38
CA PRO A 243 -1.98 -8.25 -14.98
C PRO A 243 -1.67 -7.13 -13.99
N ARG A 244 -0.65 -6.31 -14.26
CA ARG A 244 -0.25 -5.24 -13.32
C ARG A 244 -1.34 -4.20 -13.13
N GLU A 245 -1.99 -3.80 -14.23
CA GLU A 245 -3.09 -2.84 -14.20
C GLU A 245 -4.33 -3.46 -13.54
N GLY A 246 -4.66 -4.72 -13.90
CA GLY A 246 -5.76 -5.46 -13.29
C GLY A 246 -5.60 -5.58 -11.76
N ILE A 247 -4.40 -5.94 -11.29
CA ILE A 247 -4.08 -6.04 -9.86
C ILE A 247 -4.16 -4.66 -9.17
N ALA A 248 -3.69 -3.59 -9.82
CA ALA A 248 -3.82 -2.24 -9.27
C ALA A 248 -5.29 -1.81 -9.13
N TYR A 249 -6.13 -2.10 -10.12
CA TYR A 249 -7.57 -1.85 -10.02
C TYR A 249 -8.25 -2.73 -8.98
N ALA A 250 -7.87 -4.00 -8.84
CA ALA A 250 -8.36 -4.87 -7.78
C ALA A 250 -8.01 -4.31 -6.39
N ALA A 251 -6.81 -3.76 -6.22
CA ALA A 251 -6.42 -3.05 -4.99
C ALA A 251 -7.32 -1.84 -4.72
N ILE A 252 -7.61 -1.03 -5.74
CA ILE A 252 -8.52 0.13 -5.62
C ILE A 252 -9.95 -0.33 -5.25
N THR A 253 -10.45 -1.43 -5.82
CA THR A 253 -11.75 -2.01 -5.46
C THR A 253 -11.81 -2.42 -4.00
N LEU A 254 -10.75 -3.06 -3.47
CA LEU A 254 -10.68 -3.43 -2.05
C LEU A 254 -10.53 -2.20 -1.14
N LEU A 255 -9.78 -1.18 -1.55
CA LEU A 255 -9.68 0.08 -0.80
C LEU A 255 -10.99 0.86 -0.80
N ALA A 256 -11.80 0.75 -1.86
CA ALA A 256 -13.15 1.30 -1.86
C ALA A 256 -14.01 0.66 -0.76
N LEU A 257 -13.84 -0.64 -0.48
CA LEU A 257 -14.49 -1.27 0.68
C LEU A 257 -14.03 -0.62 1.99
N LEU A 258 -12.71 -0.46 2.20
CA LEU A 258 -12.19 0.24 3.38
C LEU A 258 -12.87 1.60 3.55
N TRP A 259 -12.86 2.44 2.52
CA TRP A 259 -13.46 3.77 2.54
C TRP A 259 -14.95 3.77 2.86
N GLY A 260 -15.73 2.83 2.32
CA GLY A 260 -17.15 2.74 2.61
C GLY A 260 -17.46 2.25 4.03
N LEU A 261 -16.58 1.43 4.60
CA LEU A 261 -16.73 0.92 5.97
C LEU A 261 -16.31 1.95 7.04
N LEU A 262 -15.44 2.92 6.72
CA LEU A 262 -15.01 3.97 7.66
C LEU A 262 -16.18 4.78 8.24
N ALA A 263 -17.27 4.94 7.48
CA ALA A 263 -18.47 5.65 7.94
C ALA A 263 -19.38 4.80 8.85
N THR A 264 -19.14 3.48 8.91
CA THR A 264 -20.01 2.54 9.63
C THR A 264 -19.35 2.00 10.90
N PHE A 265 -18.06 1.68 10.84
CA PHE A 265 -17.35 1.05 11.96
C PHE A 265 -16.39 2.03 12.64
N SER A 266 -16.48 2.10 13.96
CA SER A 266 -15.51 2.77 14.83
C SER A 266 -14.25 1.92 15.03
N HIS A 267 -13.21 2.52 15.63
CA HIS A 267 -11.93 1.86 15.96
C HIS A 267 -11.23 1.30 14.72
N VAL A 268 -10.91 2.19 13.77
CA VAL A 268 -10.32 1.84 12.47
C VAL A 268 -8.98 1.10 12.64
N ALA A 269 -8.29 1.34 13.75
CA ALA A 269 -7.07 0.63 14.13
C ALA A 269 -7.24 -0.90 14.17
N VAL A 270 -8.40 -1.38 14.65
CA VAL A 270 -8.64 -2.79 14.95
C VAL A 270 -8.98 -3.60 13.71
N TRP A 271 -9.74 -3.02 12.77
CA TRP A 271 -10.21 -3.73 11.58
C TRP A 271 -9.63 -3.15 10.28
N GLY A 272 -9.56 -1.82 10.16
CA GLY A 272 -9.23 -1.12 8.92
C GLY A 272 -7.74 -1.16 8.58
N VAL A 273 -6.87 -0.92 9.56
CA VAL A 273 -5.42 -0.99 9.36
C VAL A 273 -4.97 -2.42 9.00
N PRO A 274 -5.34 -3.49 9.75
CA PRO A 274 -5.00 -4.85 9.38
C PRO A 274 -5.55 -5.26 8.01
N TYR A 275 -6.78 -4.86 7.69
CA TYR A 275 -7.38 -5.11 6.37
C TYR A 275 -6.57 -4.43 5.26
N GLY A 276 -6.28 -3.14 5.37
CA GLY A 276 -5.53 -2.40 4.36
C GLY A 276 -4.11 -2.96 4.17
N ILE A 277 -3.44 -3.38 5.25
CA ILE A 277 -2.13 -4.03 5.16
C ILE A 277 -2.22 -5.40 4.50
N ALA A 278 -3.26 -6.19 4.79
CA ALA A 278 -3.50 -7.46 4.11
C ALA A 278 -3.71 -7.25 2.60
N VAL A 279 -4.50 -6.24 2.20
CA VAL A 279 -4.67 -5.84 0.79
C VAL A 279 -3.31 -5.49 0.18
N ALA A 280 -2.53 -4.64 0.84
CA ALA A 280 -1.24 -4.18 0.33
C ALA A 280 -0.25 -5.33 0.12
N LEU A 281 -0.12 -6.24 1.09
CA LEU A 281 0.78 -7.38 1.03
C LEU A 281 0.33 -8.42 0.00
N LEU A 282 -0.97 -8.74 -0.07
CA LEU A 282 -1.49 -9.70 -1.05
C LEU A 282 -1.37 -9.19 -2.49
N MET A 283 -1.65 -7.90 -2.72
CA MET A 283 -1.49 -7.30 -4.05
C MET A 283 -0.01 -7.21 -4.45
N SER A 284 0.89 -6.92 -3.51
CA SER A 284 2.33 -7.01 -3.75
C SER A 284 2.78 -8.43 -4.07
N ALA A 285 2.31 -9.43 -3.32
CA ALA A 285 2.61 -10.83 -3.57
C ALA A 285 2.08 -11.31 -4.92
N MET A 286 0.91 -10.85 -5.35
CA MET A 286 0.36 -11.08 -6.69
C MET A 286 1.25 -10.49 -7.79
N LEU A 287 1.71 -9.23 -7.62
CA LEU A 287 2.61 -8.58 -8.57
C LEU A 287 3.97 -9.28 -8.66
N GLN A 288 4.54 -9.69 -7.53
CA GLN A 288 5.79 -10.45 -7.49
C GLN A 288 5.63 -11.85 -8.11
N SER A 289 4.53 -12.55 -7.80
CA SER A 289 4.19 -13.83 -8.42
C SER A 289 4.04 -13.70 -9.94
N PHE A 290 3.45 -12.60 -10.40
CA PHE A 290 3.37 -12.32 -11.83
C PHE A 290 4.74 -11.99 -12.44
N ALA A 291 5.60 -11.24 -11.75
CA ALA A 291 6.96 -10.96 -12.19
C ALA A 291 7.77 -12.27 -12.38
N PHE A 292 7.64 -13.24 -11.47
CA PHE A 292 8.25 -14.57 -11.63
C PHE A 292 7.77 -15.29 -12.89
N LEU A 293 6.47 -15.31 -13.13
CA LEU A 293 5.90 -15.95 -14.32
C LEU A 293 6.39 -15.26 -15.59
N HIS A 294 6.50 -13.94 -15.56
CA HIS A 294 7.00 -13.15 -16.66
C HIS A 294 8.46 -13.46 -16.99
N GLU A 295 9.32 -13.59 -15.98
CA GLU A 295 10.73 -13.95 -16.18
C GLU A 295 10.88 -15.36 -16.76
N ARG A 296 10.09 -16.32 -16.26
CA ARG A 296 10.18 -17.72 -16.66
C ARG A 296 9.56 -18.03 -18.02
N TYR A 297 8.44 -17.41 -18.35
CA TYR A 297 7.65 -17.71 -19.55
C TYR A 297 7.62 -16.55 -20.56
N GLY A 298 8.21 -15.40 -20.25
CA GLY A 298 8.22 -14.21 -21.12
C GLY A 298 6.90 -13.42 -21.12
N THR A 299 6.76 -12.55 -22.12
CA THR A 299 5.59 -11.69 -22.35
C THR A 299 4.40 -12.48 -22.92
N HIS A 300 3.77 -13.33 -22.10
CA HIS A 300 2.51 -13.99 -22.48
C HIS A 300 1.34 -13.36 -21.73
N ASN A 301 0.21 -13.18 -22.44
CA ASN A 301 -1.04 -12.74 -21.80
C ASN A 301 -1.48 -13.81 -20.80
N LEU A 302 -2.07 -13.41 -19.67
CA LEU A 302 -2.59 -14.35 -18.66
C LEU A 302 -3.55 -15.38 -19.27
N VAL A 303 -4.35 -14.96 -20.26
CA VAL A 303 -5.31 -15.80 -20.99
C VAL A 303 -4.61 -16.91 -21.81
N THR A 304 -3.37 -16.69 -22.21
CA THR A 304 -2.57 -17.64 -23.00
C THR A 304 -1.69 -18.56 -22.15
N LEU A 305 -1.53 -18.24 -20.85
CA LEU A 305 -0.80 -19.06 -19.88
C LEU A 305 -1.65 -20.25 -19.43
N GLN A 306 -1.85 -21.20 -20.33
CA GLN A 306 -2.49 -22.48 -20.01
C GLN A 306 -1.49 -23.44 -19.35
N GLY A 307 -1.95 -24.21 -18.36
CA GLY A 307 -1.17 -25.33 -17.83
C GLY A 307 -0.06 -24.97 -16.83
N LEU A 308 -0.17 -23.86 -16.09
CA LEU A 308 0.72 -23.56 -14.95
C LEU A 308 0.92 -24.77 -14.01
N GLY A 309 -0.09 -25.62 -13.89
CA GLY A 309 -0.10 -26.79 -13.01
C GLY A 309 0.80 -27.95 -13.40
N SER A 310 1.24 -28.09 -14.66
CA SER A 310 2.13 -29.19 -15.06
C SER A 310 3.62 -28.81 -14.92
N GLY A 311 3.97 -27.55 -15.13
CA GLY A 311 5.37 -27.07 -15.06
C GLY A 311 5.83 -26.57 -13.69
N LEU A 312 4.90 -26.21 -12.79
CA LEU A 312 5.18 -25.52 -11.52
C LEU A 312 4.20 -25.89 -10.39
N PRO A 313 4.18 -27.16 -9.91
CA PRO A 313 3.15 -27.64 -8.98
C PRO A 313 3.16 -26.94 -7.62
N ARG A 314 4.34 -26.58 -7.10
CA ARG A 314 4.48 -25.86 -5.81
C ARG A 314 3.99 -24.41 -5.90
N PHE A 315 4.38 -23.72 -6.98
CA PHE A 315 3.91 -22.35 -7.24
C PHE A 315 2.40 -22.32 -7.46
N ARG A 316 1.83 -23.30 -8.17
CA ARG A 316 0.37 -23.43 -8.29
C ARG A 316 -0.30 -23.45 -6.92
N GLY A 317 0.16 -24.32 -6.02
CA GLY A 317 -0.42 -24.40 -4.67
C GLY A 317 -0.39 -23.06 -3.93
N ALA A 318 0.76 -22.38 -3.94
CA ALA A 318 0.93 -21.06 -3.33
C ALA A 318 0.07 -19.98 -3.99
N PHE A 319 0.02 -19.95 -5.32
CA PHE A 319 -0.74 -18.97 -6.10
C PHE A 319 -2.25 -19.15 -5.92
N THR A 320 -2.75 -20.39 -5.94
CA THR A 320 -4.15 -20.71 -5.64
C THR A 320 -4.50 -20.30 -4.21
N PHE A 321 -3.64 -20.61 -3.24
CA PHE A 321 -3.85 -20.19 -1.85
C PHE A 321 -3.93 -18.65 -1.73
N MET A 322 -3.04 -17.93 -2.41
CA MET A 322 -3.04 -16.47 -2.43
C MET A 322 -4.33 -15.90 -3.07
N ILE A 323 -4.82 -16.48 -4.17
CA ILE A 323 -6.11 -16.09 -4.77
C ILE A 323 -7.25 -16.33 -3.78
N SER A 324 -7.27 -17.48 -3.11
CA SER A 324 -8.28 -17.79 -2.08
C SER A 324 -8.26 -16.76 -0.94
N LEU A 325 -7.08 -16.32 -0.51
CA LEU A 325 -6.96 -15.25 0.49
C LEU A 325 -7.52 -13.92 -0.01
N VAL A 326 -7.24 -13.56 -1.27
CA VAL A 326 -7.78 -12.35 -1.90
C VAL A 326 -9.30 -12.39 -2.00
N MET A 327 -9.90 -13.54 -2.31
CA MET A 327 -11.36 -13.71 -2.32
C MET A 327 -12.01 -13.57 -0.93
N LEU A 328 -11.27 -13.89 0.14
CA LEU A 328 -11.74 -13.76 1.52
C LEU A 328 -11.61 -12.34 2.07
N LEU A 329 -10.73 -11.51 1.49
CA LEU A 329 -10.48 -10.14 1.96
C LEU A 329 -11.75 -9.31 2.18
N PRO A 330 -12.76 -9.30 1.28
CA PRO A 330 -13.95 -8.49 1.48
C PRO A 330 -14.75 -8.82 2.76
N ILE A 331 -14.65 -10.07 3.24
CA ILE A 331 -15.43 -10.56 4.40
C ILE A 331 -14.77 -10.13 5.72
N LEU A 332 -13.44 -10.19 5.78
CA LEU A 332 -12.66 -9.97 7.00
C LEU A 332 -12.96 -8.63 7.71
N PRO A 333 -12.93 -7.46 7.03
CA PRO A 333 -13.18 -6.19 7.71
C PRO A 333 -14.62 -6.04 8.17
N VAL A 334 -15.57 -6.72 7.51
CA VAL A 334 -16.98 -6.70 7.92
C VAL A 334 -17.17 -7.48 9.21
N VAL A 335 -16.64 -8.71 9.29
CA VAL A 335 -16.71 -9.52 10.51
C VAL A 335 -15.98 -8.84 11.67
N ALA A 336 -14.78 -8.32 11.44
CA ALA A 336 -14.01 -7.62 12.46
C ALA A 336 -14.69 -6.31 12.88
N GLY A 337 -15.23 -5.53 11.95
CA GLY A 337 -15.91 -4.26 12.22
C GLY A 337 -17.25 -4.44 12.95
N PHE A 338 -17.98 -5.53 12.73
CA PHE A 338 -19.18 -5.85 13.51
C PHE A 338 -18.87 -6.03 15.02
N LEU A 339 -17.65 -6.43 15.38
CA LEU A 339 -17.22 -6.52 16.78
C LEU A 339 -16.97 -5.15 17.42
N THR A 340 -16.85 -4.08 16.62
CA THR A 340 -16.55 -2.72 17.11
C THR A 340 -17.76 -1.79 17.11
N ILE A 341 -18.95 -2.28 16.74
CA ILE A 341 -20.19 -1.49 16.78
C ILE A 341 -20.61 -1.26 18.24
N PRO A 342 -20.80 0.00 18.68
CA PRO A 342 -21.29 0.29 20.02
C PRO A 342 -22.74 -0.19 20.19
N LEU A 343 -23.01 -0.90 21.28
CA LEU A 343 -24.31 -1.52 21.63
C LEU A 343 -25.50 -0.53 21.72
N ASN A 344 -25.22 0.78 21.77
CA ASN A 344 -26.22 1.84 21.94
C ASN A 344 -26.38 2.72 20.68
N GLY A 345 -25.79 2.36 19.55
CA GLY A 345 -25.86 3.13 18.31
C GLY A 345 -27.24 3.07 17.62
N SER A 346 -27.69 4.21 17.11
CA SER A 346 -28.91 4.33 16.28
C SER A 346 -28.90 3.34 15.10
N GLU A 347 -30.09 2.90 14.65
CA GLU A 347 -30.29 2.01 13.51
C GLU A 347 -29.51 2.46 12.26
N THR A 348 -28.32 1.89 12.07
CA THR A 348 -27.50 2.11 10.89
C THR A 348 -28.03 1.20 9.79
N SER A 349 -28.49 1.78 8.69
CA SER A 349 -28.93 1.00 7.53
C SER A 349 -27.75 0.18 6.99
N LEU A 350 -27.83 -1.15 7.11
CA LEU A 350 -26.80 -2.07 6.63
C LEU A 350 -26.81 -2.25 5.11
N PHE A 351 -27.82 -1.72 4.41
CA PHE A 351 -28.00 -1.91 2.98
C PHE A 351 -26.82 -1.39 2.12
N PRO A 352 -26.29 -0.17 2.33
CA PRO A 352 -25.15 0.33 1.56
C PRO A 352 -23.88 -0.50 1.79
N VAL A 353 -23.67 -0.99 3.02
CA VAL A 353 -22.53 -1.84 3.39
C VAL A 353 -22.63 -3.20 2.69
N LEU A 354 -23.81 -3.81 2.71
CA LEU A 354 -24.06 -5.09 2.03
C LEU A 354 -23.87 -4.94 0.51
N LEU A 355 -24.40 -3.87 -0.08
CA LEU A 355 -24.27 -3.58 -1.50
C LEU A 355 -22.79 -3.42 -1.91
N LEU A 356 -22.03 -2.64 -1.14
CA LEU A 356 -20.60 -2.43 -1.36
C LEU A 356 -19.83 -3.76 -1.24
N LEU A 357 -20.12 -4.55 -0.20
CA LEU A 357 -19.53 -5.87 0.00
C LEU A 357 -19.80 -6.78 -1.20
N CYS A 358 -21.06 -6.85 -1.67
CA CYS A 358 -21.42 -7.67 -2.82
C CYS A 358 -20.65 -7.24 -4.08
N ILE A 359 -20.60 -5.94 -4.39
CA ILE A 359 -19.89 -5.43 -5.58
C ILE A 359 -18.41 -5.80 -5.52
N VAL A 360 -17.77 -5.53 -4.39
CA VAL A 360 -16.33 -5.78 -4.20
C VAL A 360 -16.04 -7.28 -4.24
N TRP A 361 -16.85 -8.10 -3.57
CA TRP A 361 -16.69 -9.55 -3.57
C TRP A 361 -16.85 -10.12 -4.98
N PHE A 362 -17.97 -9.82 -5.67
CA PHE A 362 -18.20 -10.31 -7.02
C PHE A 362 -17.06 -9.90 -7.95
N SER A 363 -16.59 -8.65 -7.87
CA SER A 363 -15.48 -8.20 -8.71
C SER A 363 -14.18 -8.92 -8.44
N VAL A 364 -13.83 -9.17 -7.18
CA VAL A 364 -12.54 -9.78 -6.81
C VAL A 364 -12.54 -11.28 -7.08
N SER A 365 -13.74 -11.88 -7.19
CA SER A 365 -13.92 -13.30 -7.49
C SER A 365 -13.80 -13.64 -8.97
N TRP A 366 -14.05 -12.66 -9.84
CA TRP A 366 -13.81 -12.73 -11.29
C TRP A 366 -12.35 -12.44 -11.61
#